data_AF-A0A7C4Q9S0-F1
#
_entry.id   AF-A0A7C4Q9S0-F1
#
_cell.length_a   1.000
_cell.length_b   1.000
_cell.length_c   1.000
_cell.angle_alpha   90.00
_cell.angle_beta   90.00
_cell.angle_gamma   90.00
#
_symmetry.space_group_name_H-M   'P 1'
#
loop_
_entity.id
_entity.type
_entity.pdbx_description
1 polymer ?
#
loop_
_entity_poly.entity_id
_entity_poly.type
_entity_poly.pdbx_seq_one_letter_code
_entity_poly.pdbx_strand_id
1 'polypeptide(L)'
;MNQIIMDYKVKSNFLNDLLLKLLILFVFIILVVAFWQPFFDPFGPSQLIFIRTFIPLIIIYYLIININSKQITVKINPLLLPLTGYIIFSFISVFFALNKEISLKYFIELLLVIYGSYFISSIIDNKFLKKIIIFIVFTHFLISIYGILQHFDMDFFKWNTNFFGRPMGTIGNPDFFSSQLLFPLFLLLSFIFFSKKNKFLLVIVFFIILITFFYTKVIGAFIGFFFGFLLFIIIILILNFEYIKTIFKNKIILFIITLLIIFLIIFFKPLYNKTNSILIEKKRSMVHRLLMWEASLLMINDSPVIGKGIGNYRLYYPIYQAKLLNNPENKKYDYVVTWMPHQNYLLIAAETGILGLSMFLLAIIIFYKISWKIIFINKVKDPIPIGIITSITALLGASFFNTFYNIPSTTLYFFFFLFIINNYYEEKQKFYIIKNNKFVFLLFIICILFVFNLIMDSKTMISNIYLKQANKYVKNKNYEKAIEYYENIIKLNPVELCPQMDVAHYYFAAEAYRETGNFNKAKEYYYNDLKINPYCPEVNNMLGALLGQLGNIDEAIKKLELAIYVAPHYEAAYINLATAYFVKKDYNQVKRVINKYIELNGETKLFKDMLNQIKGENK
;
A
#
# COMPACT_ATOMS: atom_id res chain seq x y z
N MET A 1 -28.51 -40.11 -28.95
CA MET A 1 -27.89 -40.02 -27.61
C MET A 1 -26.45 -39.51 -27.67
N ASN A 2 -25.55 -40.07 -28.49
CA ASN A 2 -24.14 -39.63 -28.57
C ASN A 2 -23.92 -38.18 -29.07
N GLN A 3 -24.73 -37.70 -30.01
CA GLN A 3 -24.64 -36.33 -30.51
C GLN A 3 -25.09 -35.29 -29.47
N ILE A 4 -26.16 -35.59 -28.72
CA ILE A 4 -26.63 -34.77 -27.60
C ILE A 4 -25.58 -34.68 -26.49
N ILE A 5 -24.89 -35.78 -26.18
CA ILE A 5 -23.81 -35.82 -25.17
C ILE A 5 -22.59 -35.02 -25.65
N MET A 6 -22.25 -35.09 -26.94
CA MET A 6 -21.16 -34.29 -27.51
C MET A 6 -21.50 -32.79 -27.51
N ASP A 7 -22.69 -32.42 -27.96
CA ASP A 7 -23.16 -31.02 -27.96
C ASP A 7 -23.22 -30.46 -26.54
N TYR A 8 -23.66 -31.28 -25.57
CA TYR A 8 -23.65 -30.91 -24.15
C TYR A 8 -22.22 -30.71 -23.61
N LYS A 9 -21.27 -31.59 -23.93
CA LYS A 9 -19.86 -31.43 -23.52
C LYS A 9 -19.21 -30.20 -24.14
N VAL A 10 -19.45 -29.92 -25.43
CA VAL A 10 -18.94 -28.73 -26.11
C VAL A 10 -19.53 -27.46 -25.51
N LYS A 11 -20.85 -27.43 -25.27
CA LYS A 11 -21.54 -26.28 -24.65
C LYS A 11 -21.12 -26.06 -23.20
N SER A 12 -20.94 -27.12 -22.43
CA SER A 12 -20.43 -27.08 -21.05
C SER A 12 -18.99 -26.54 -21.02
N ASN A 13 -18.11 -27.02 -21.90
CA ASN A 13 -16.74 -26.50 -22.00
C ASN A 13 -16.69 -25.01 -22.38
N PHE A 14 -17.57 -24.57 -23.28
CA PHE A 14 -17.68 -23.15 -23.64
C PHE A 14 -18.15 -22.28 -22.46
N LEU A 15 -19.21 -22.68 -21.75
CA LEU A 15 -19.72 -21.96 -20.59
C LEU A 15 -18.66 -21.91 -19.47
N ASN A 16 -17.94 -23.00 -19.26
CA ASN A 16 -16.89 -23.08 -18.24
C ASN A 16 -15.75 -22.11 -18.54
N ASP A 17 -15.25 -22.09 -19.79
CA ASP A 17 -14.21 -21.16 -20.23
C ASP A 17 -14.69 -19.69 -20.18
N LEU A 18 -15.94 -19.43 -20.57
CA LEU A 18 -16.53 -18.09 -20.48
C LEU A 18 -16.59 -17.60 -19.03
N LEU A 19 -17.06 -18.42 -18.09
CA LEU A 19 -17.17 -18.03 -16.68
C LEU A 19 -15.77 -17.77 -16.07
N LEU A 20 -14.78 -18.62 -16.36
CA LEU A 20 -13.40 -18.40 -15.94
C LEU A 20 -12.86 -17.05 -16.44
N LYS A 21 -13.08 -16.75 -17.72
CA LYS A 21 -12.69 -15.47 -18.32
C LYS A 21 -13.41 -14.28 -17.67
N LEU A 22 -14.69 -14.41 -17.35
CA LEU A 22 -15.44 -13.37 -16.64
C LEU A 22 -14.90 -13.15 -15.22
N LEU A 23 -14.57 -14.21 -14.48
CA LEU A 23 -13.95 -14.11 -13.16
C LEU A 23 -12.60 -13.38 -13.22
N ILE A 24 -11.75 -13.74 -14.20
CA ILE A 24 -10.45 -13.06 -14.39
C ILE A 24 -10.66 -11.58 -14.70
N LEU A 25 -11.55 -11.24 -15.65
CA LEU A 25 -11.86 -9.84 -15.98
C LEU A 25 -12.39 -9.07 -14.76
N PHE A 26 -13.26 -9.71 -13.98
CA PHE A 26 -13.84 -9.11 -12.79
C PHE A 26 -12.76 -8.67 -11.80
N VAL A 27 -11.74 -9.48 -11.54
CA VAL A 27 -10.64 -9.11 -10.62
C VAL A 27 -9.90 -7.86 -11.06
N PHE A 28 -9.57 -7.72 -12.35
CA PHE A 28 -8.89 -6.52 -12.85
C PHE A 28 -9.79 -5.28 -12.84
N ILE A 29 -11.10 -5.45 -12.97
CA ILE A 29 -12.05 -4.32 -12.95
C ILE A 29 -12.33 -3.88 -11.51
N ILE A 30 -12.74 -4.83 -10.65
CA ILE A 30 -13.27 -4.55 -9.33
C ILE A 30 -12.24 -3.87 -8.44
N LEU A 31 -10.96 -4.21 -8.56
CA LEU A 31 -9.92 -3.65 -7.68
C LEU A 31 -9.66 -2.16 -7.85
N VAL A 32 -10.07 -1.57 -8.98
CA VAL A 32 -9.92 -0.13 -9.21
C VAL A 32 -11.17 0.62 -8.79
N VAL A 33 -12.36 0.00 -8.87
CA VAL A 33 -13.66 0.63 -8.56
C VAL A 33 -14.22 0.28 -7.17
N ALA A 34 -13.66 -0.73 -6.50
CA ALA A 34 -14.16 -1.23 -5.24
C ALA A 34 -13.91 -0.26 -4.09
N PHE A 35 -15.01 0.22 -3.53
CA PHE A 35 -15.05 0.85 -2.21
C PHE A 35 -16.38 0.48 -1.53
N TRP A 36 -16.43 0.60 -0.21
CA TRP A 36 -17.65 0.38 0.55
C TRP A 36 -17.80 1.42 1.64
N GLN A 37 -18.68 2.41 1.41
CA GLN A 37 -18.86 3.53 2.34
C GLN A 37 -19.18 3.13 3.79
N PRO A 38 -19.89 2.02 4.11
CA PRO A 38 -20.11 1.60 5.48
C PRO A 38 -18.83 1.32 6.28
N PHE A 39 -17.71 1.00 5.62
CA PHE A 39 -16.42 0.84 6.30
C PHE A 39 -15.87 2.15 6.87
N PHE A 40 -15.06 2.00 7.92
CA PHE A 40 -14.27 3.10 8.47
C PHE A 40 -13.25 3.61 7.43
N ASP A 41 -12.47 2.72 6.81
CA ASP A 41 -11.75 2.97 5.56
C ASP A 41 -12.53 2.33 4.39
N PRO A 42 -13.19 3.13 3.53
CA PRO A 42 -13.97 2.61 2.41
C PRO A 42 -13.14 1.87 1.36
N PHE A 43 -11.83 2.08 1.30
CA PHE A 43 -11.03 1.75 0.12
C PHE A 43 -10.18 0.49 0.32
N GLY A 44 -9.20 0.55 1.22
CA GLY A 44 -8.17 -0.50 1.39
C GLY A 44 -8.76 -1.88 1.72
N PRO A 45 -9.57 -2.00 2.81
CA PRO A 45 -10.21 -3.25 3.18
C PRO A 45 -11.06 -3.85 2.07
N SER A 46 -11.82 -3.02 1.34
CA SER A 46 -12.66 -3.48 0.23
C SER A 46 -11.82 -4.17 -0.85
N GLN A 47 -10.74 -3.54 -1.31
CA GLN A 47 -9.87 -4.09 -2.34
C GLN A 47 -9.18 -5.39 -1.89
N LEU A 48 -8.73 -5.46 -0.63
CA LEU A 48 -8.10 -6.65 -0.07
C LEU A 48 -9.02 -7.86 -0.05
N ILE A 49 -10.28 -7.68 0.36
CA ILE A 49 -11.29 -8.75 0.38
C ILE A 49 -11.51 -9.30 -1.04
N PHE A 50 -11.57 -8.44 -2.06
CA PHE A 50 -11.72 -8.89 -3.44
C PHE A 50 -10.53 -9.73 -3.93
N ILE A 51 -9.28 -9.33 -3.61
CA ILE A 51 -8.09 -10.14 -3.94
C ILE A 51 -8.16 -11.52 -3.27
N ARG A 52 -8.40 -11.54 -1.95
CA ARG A 52 -8.42 -12.76 -1.14
C ARG A 52 -9.56 -13.71 -1.48
N THR A 53 -10.64 -13.17 -2.02
CA THR A 53 -11.78 -13.96 -2.46
C THR A 53 -11.57 -14.47 -3.87
N PHE A 54 -11.38 -13.57 -4.84
CA PHE A 54 -11.53 -13.92 -6.24
C PHE A 54 -10.28 -14.56 -6.84
N ILE A 55 -9.06 -14.29 -6.34
CA ILE A 55 -7.87 -15.00 -6.83
C ILE A 55 -7.95 -16.50 -6.49
N PRO A 56 -8.17 -16.92 -5.22
CA PRO A 56 -8.38 -18.33 -4.92
C PRO A 56 -9.58 -18.92 -5.67
N LEU A 57 -10.69 -18.18 -5.79
CA LEU A 57 -11.86 -18.64 -6.52
C LEU A 57 -11.54 -18.96 -7.99
N ILE A 58 -10.75 -18.12 -8.68
CA ILE A 58 -10.29 -18.38 -10.05
C ILE A 58 -9.48 -19.69 -10.10
N ILE A 59 -8.58 -19.89 -9.15
CA ILE A 59 -7.72 -21.09 -9.10
C ILE A 59 -8.57 -22.34 -8.82
N ILE A 60 -9.43 -22.29 -7.79
CA ILE A 60 -10.37 -23.37 -7.42
C ILE A 60 -11.24 -23.73 -8.63
N TYR A 61 -11.86 -22.73 -9.25
CA TYR A 61 -12.76 -22.94 -10.39
C TYR A 61 -12.03 -23.58 -11.57
N TYR A 62 -10.83 -23.09 -11.90
CA TYR A 62 -10.00 -23.69 -12.95
C TYR A 62 -9.62 -25.15 -12.64
N LEU A 63 -9.27 -25.47 -11.40
CA LEU A 63 -8.94 -26.84 -10.99
C LEU A 63 -10.17 -27.75 -11.07
N ILE A 64 -11.36 -27.27 -10.70
CA ILE A 64 -12.62 -28.03 -10.77
C ILE A 64 -12.98 -28.36 -12.22
N ILE A 65 -12.98 -27.38 -13.13
CA ILE A 65 -13.35 -27.63 -14.54
C ILE A 65 -12.36 -28.56 -15.25
N ASN A 66 -11.12 -28.66 -14.75
CA ASN A 66 -10.09 -29.55 -15.26
C ASN A 66 -9.90 -30.83 -14.43
N ILE A 67 -10.76 -31.12 -13.44
CA ILE A 67 -10.55 -32.28 -12.55
C ILE A 67 -10.53 -33.62 -13.29
N ASN A 68 -11.28 -33.69 -14.39
CA ASN A 68 -11.40 -34.89 -15.22
C ASN A 68 -10.26 -35.06 -16.23
N SER A 69 -9.43 -34.04 -16.47
CA SER A 69 -8.37 -34.10 -17.50
C SER A 69 -7.17 -34.96 -17.10
N LYS A 70 -7.12 -35.45 -15.84
CA LYS A 70 -6.01 -36.21 -15.21
C LYS A 70 -4.66 -35.48 -15.14
N GLN A 71 -4.49 -34.38 -15.85
CA GLN A 71 -3.29 -33.54 -15.86
C GLN A 71 -3.62 -32.10 -16.22
N ILE A 72 -2.83 -31.18 -15.65
CA ILE A 72 -2.89 -29.75 -15.94
C ILE A 72 -1.51 -29.30 -16.41
N THR A 73 -1.47 -28.46 -17.44
CA THR A 73 -0.23 -27.87 -17.95
C THR A 73 -0.12 -26.41 -17.53
N VAL A 74 1.04 -26.04 -17.00
CA VAL A 74 1.33 -24.66 -16.57
C VAL A 74 2.58 -24.17 -17.30
N LYS A 75 2.54 -22.94 -17.81
CA LYS A 75 3.69 -22.31 -18.47
C LYS A 75 4.81 -22.09 -17.47
N ILE A 76 6.01 -22.53 -17.81
CA ILE A 76 7.21 -22.22 -17.02
C ILE A 76 7.53 -20.75 -17.21
N ASN A 77 7.80 -20.05 -16.11
CA ASN A 77 8.18 -18.65 -16.12
C ASN A 77 9.50 -18.46 -15.35
N PRO A 78 10.55 -17.88 -15.96
CA PRO A 78 11.84 -17.68 -15.31
C PRO A 78 11.78 -16.75 -14.09
N LEU A 79 10.74 -15.91 -13.97
CA LEU A 79 10.53 -15.05 -12.81
C LEU A 79 10.04 -15.80 -11.58
N LEU A 80 9.53 -17.03 -11.74
CA LEU A 80 8.99 -17.81 -10.62
C LEU A 80 10.07 -18.11 -9.59
N LEU A 81 11.29 -18.46 -10.01
CA LEU A 81 12.39 -18.79 -9.10
C LEU A 81 12.76 -17.63 -8.14
N PRO A 82 13.15 -16.43 -8.63
CA PRO A 82 13.47 -15.33 -7.72
C PRO A 82 12.26 -14.86 -6.90
N LEU A 83 11.04 -14.88 -7.46
CA LEU A 83 9.85 -14.46 -6.71
C LEU A 83 9.44 -15.49 -5.64
N THR A 84 9.66 -16.79 -5.86
CA THR A 84 9.56 -17.81 -4.81
C THR A 84 10.64 -17.59 -3.75
N GLY A 85 11.87 -17.22 -4.13
CA GLY A 85 12.90 -16.82 -3.19
C GLY A 85 12.47 -15.64 -2.32
N TYR A 86 11.86 -14.61 -2.92
CA TYR A 86 11.30 -13.47 -2.19
C TYR A 86 10.22 -13.92 -1.19
N ILE A 87 9.27 -14.74 -1.62
CA ILE A 87 8.25 -15.34 -0.74
C ILE A 87 8.87 -16.11 0.43
N ILE A 88 9.92 -16.90 0.20
CA ILE A 88 10.58 -17.66 1.27
C ILE A 88 11.17 -16.72 2.32
N PHE A 89 11.88 -15.67 1.92
CA PHE A 89 12.44 -14.70 2.88
C PHE A 89 11.34 -13.87 3.57
N SER A 90 10.25 -13.54 2.89
CA SER A 90 9.07 -12.96 3.54
C SER A 90 8.43 -13.90 4.56
N PHE A 91 8.37 -15.21 4.29
CA PHE A 91 7.87 -16.20 5.26
C PHE A 91 8.78 -16.32 6.48
N ILE A 92 10.10 -16.38 6.26
CA ILE A 92 11.09 -16.44 7.34
C ILE A 92 10.96 -15.21 8.23
N SER A 93 10.74 -14.02 7.66
CA SER A 93 10.64 -12.79 8.45
C SER A 93 9.41 -12.75 9.39
N VAL A 94 8.33 -13.49 9.08
CA VAL A 94 7.15 -13.62 9.96
C VAL A 94 7.52 -14.11 11.36
N PHE A 95 8.50 -15.02 11.49
CA PHE A 95 8.89 -15.57 12.79
C PHE A 95 9.56 -14.55 13.71
N PHE A 96 10.07 -13.44 13.15
CA PHE A 96 10.80 -12.38 13.83
C PHE A 96 10.01 -11.07 13.97
N ALA A 97 8.75 -11.07 13.54
CA ALA A 97 7.82 -9.96 13.69
C ALA A 97 7.47 -9.70 15.16
N LEU A 98 7.26 -8.43 15.52
CA LEU A 98 6.65 -8.06 16.83
C LEU A 98 5.22 -8.59 16.89
N ASN A 99 4.44 -8.33 15.85
CA ASN A 99 3.11 -8.87 15.67
C ASN A 99 3.12 -9.88 14.52
N LYS A 100 3.14 -11.16 14.88
CA LYS A 100 3.16 -12.30 13.95
C LYS A 100 1.84 -12.47 13.19
N GLU A 101 0.71 -12.09 13.78
CA GLU A 101 -0.60 -12.20 13.12
C GLU A 101 -0.71 -11.21 11.95
N ILE A 102 -0.34 -9.95 12.21
CA ILE A 102 -0.21 -8.92 11.16
C ILE A 102 0.80 -9.41 10.10
N SER A 103 1.96 -9.92 10.52
CA SER A 103 2.96 -10.36 9.55
C SER A 103 2.50 -11.53 8.68
N LEU A 104 1.86 -12.53 9.27
CA LEU A 104 1.29 -13.67 8.56
C LEU A 104 0.23 -13.21 7.55
N LYS A 105 -0.58 -12.22 7.92
CA LYS A 105 -1.59 -11.63 7.05
C LYS A 105 -0.98 -11.00 5.79
N TYR A 106 0.00 -10.11 5.94
CA TYR A 106 0.68 -9.46 4.81
C TYR A 106 1.46 -10.48 3.96
N PHE A 107 2.03 -11.50 4.60
CA PHE A 107 2.66 -12.62 3.88
C PHE A 107 1.65 -13.37 2.99
N ILE A 108 0.47 -13.73 3.53
CA ILE A 108 -0.58 -14.41 2.76
C ILE A 108 -1.04 -13.55 1.58
N GLU A 109 -1.20 -12.23 1.77
CA GLU A 109 -1.54 -11.31 0.67
C GLU A 109 -0.48 -11.33 -0.43
N LEU A 110 0.80 -11.20 -0.05
CA LEU A 110 1.90 -11.24 -1.00
C LEU A 110 1.96 -12.56 -1.77
N LEU A 111 1.79 -13.68 -1.07
CA LEU A 111 1.74 -15.03 -1.64
C LEU A 111 0.60 -15.15 -2.66
N LEU A 112 -0.61 -14.74 -2.28
CA LEU A 112 -1.79 -14.78 -3.14
C LEU A 112 -1.60 -13.93 -4.39
N VAL A 113 -1.07 -12.72 -4.26
CA VAL A 113 -0.88 -11.82 -5.40
C VAL A 113 0.19 -12.34 -6.34
N ILE A 114 1.35 -12.80 -5.83
CA ILE A 114 2.44 -13.32 -6.69
C ILE A 114 2.00 -14.61 -7.41
N TYR A 115 1.57 -15.63 -6.68
CA TYR A 115 1.20 -16.91 -7.30
C TYR A 115 -0.11 -16.83 -8.07
N GLY A 116 -1.06 -16.00 -7.63
CA GLY A 116 -2.28 -15.70 -8.38
C GLY A 116 -1.99 -15.01 -9.72
N SER A 117 -1.10 -14.00 -9.71
CA SER A 117 -0.65 -13.34 -10.94
C SER A 117 0.04 -14.33 -11.89
N TYR A 118 0.94 -15.17 -11.36
CA TYR A 118 1.59 -16.22 -12.15
C TYR A 118 0.55 -17.17 -12.75
N PHE A 119 -0.36 -17.69 -11.94
CA PHE A 119 -1.39 -18.62 -12.37
C PHE A 119 -2.26 -18.03 -13.47
N ILE A 120 -2.83 -16.83 -13.26
CA ILE A 120 -3.65 -16.13 -14.25
C ILE A 120 -2.84 -15.91 -15.54
N SER A 121 -1.58 -15.47 -15.44
CA SER A 121 -0.73 -15.27 -16.63
C SER A 121 -0.47 -16.55 -17.42
N SER A 122 -0.46 -17.69 -16.75
CA SER A 122 -0.15 -18.99 -17.35
C SER A 122 -1.29 -19.58 -18.16
N ILE A 123 -2.54 -19.28 -17.77
CA ILE A 123 -3.76 -19.85 -18.38
C ILE A 123 -4.38 -18.97 -19.46
N ILE A 124 -3.95 -17.71 -19.59
CA ILE A 124 -4.48 -16.78 -20.60
C ILE A 124 -3.66 -16.78 -21.89
N ASP A 125 -4.35 -16.53 -23.00
CA ASP A 125 -3.78 -16.30 -24.32
C ASP A 125 -3.66 -14.80 -24.66
N ASN A 126 -2.94 -14.47 -25.73
CA ASN A 126 -2.72 -13.08 -26.12
C ASN A 126 -4.01 -12.38 -26.59
N LYS A 127 -4.99 -13.15 -27.11
CA LYS A 127 -6.29 -12.62 -27.53
C LYS A 127 -7.10 -12.14 -26.32
N PHE A 128 -7.12 -12.92 -25.26
CA PHE A 128 -7.79 -12.57 -24.01
C PHE A 128 -7.03 -11.51 -23.22
N LEU A 129 -5.69 -11.53 -23.24
CA LEU A 129 -4.86 -10.44 -22.68
C LEU A 129 -5.25 -9.07 -23.25
N LYS A 130 -5.47 -8.98 -24.57
CA LYS A 130 -5.93 -7.74 -25.19
C LYS A 130 -7.28 -7.27 -24.62
N LYS A 131 -8.20 -8.19 -24.31
CA LYS A 131 -9.47 -7.84 -23.66
C LYS A 131 -9.23 -7.30 -22.25
N ILE A 132 -8.39 -7.96 -21.45
CA ILE A 132 -8.02 -7.48 -20.10
C ILE A 132 -7.48 -6.05 -20.19
N ILE A 133 -6.55 -5.77 -21.10
CA ILE A 133 -5.99 -4.42 -21.28
C ILE A 133 -7.04 -3.38 -21.66
N ILE A 134 -7.97 -3.73 -22.57
CA ILE A 134 -9.08 -2.84 -22.93
C ILE A 134 -9.93 -2.50 -21.70
N PHE A 135 -10.25 -3.49 -20.87
CA PHE A 135 -11.01 -3.26 -19.64
C PHE A 135 -10.24 -2.43 -18.62
N ILE A 136 -8.93 -2.68 -18.44
CA ILE A 136 -8.07 -1.86 -17.57
C ILE A 136 -8.09 -0.39 -18.04
N VAL A 137 -7.92 -0.14 -19.33
CA VAL A 137 -7.95 1.22 -19.88
C VAL A 137 -9.34 1.85 -19.72
N PHE A 138 -10.40 1.10 -19.99
CA PHE A 138 -11.78 1.58 -19.89
C PHE A 138 -12.18 1.93 -18.44
N THR A 139 -11.83 1.10 -17.46
CA THR A 139 -12.13 1.40 -16.06
C THR A 139 -11.37 2.63 -15.58
N HIS A 140 -10.10 2.77 -15.94
CA HIS A 140 -9.31 3.95 -15.60
C HIS A 140 -9.83 5.21 -16.30
N PHE A 141 -10.33 5.11 -17.53
CA PHE A 141 -11.01 6.22 -18.20
C PHE A 141 -12.22 6.72 -17.40
N LEU A 142 -13.09 5.82 -16.95
CA LEU A 142 -14.26 6.18 -16.15
C LEU A 142 -13.86 6.81 -14.81
N ILE A 143 -12.90 6.22 -14.11
CA ILE A 143 -12.43 6.73 -12.82
C ILE A 143 -11.66 8.05 -12.99
N SER A 144 -11.00 8.27 -14.14
CA SER A 144 -10.37 9.54 -14.47
C SER A 144 -11.39 10.66 -14.70
N ILE A 145 -12.51 10.39 -15.37
CA ILE A 145 -13.61 11.35 -15.47
C ILE A 145 -14.10 11.72 -14.06
N TYR A 146 -14.34 10.73 -13.22
CA TYR A 146 -14.72 10.98 -11.83
C TYR A 146 -13.65 11.78 -11.06
N GLY A 147 -12.36 11.47 -11.24
CA GLY A 147 -11.27 12.24 -10.66
C GLY A 147 -11.25 13.71 -11.12
N ILE A 148 -11.54 13.99 -12.39
CA ILE A 148 -11.69 15.38 -12.86
C ILE A 148 -12.84 16.08 -12.14
N LEU A 149 -13.97 15.41 -11.95
CA LEU A 149 -15.10 15.96 -11.19
C LEU A 149 -14.71 16.24 -9.73
N GLN A 150 -13.99 15.32 -9.07
CA GLN A 150 -13.45 15.53 -7.72
C GLN A 150 -12.56 16.77 -7.62
N HIS A 151 -11.77 17.06 -8.66
CA HIS A 151 -10.89 18.24 -8.68
C HIS A 151 -11.67 19.56 -8.65
N PHE A 152 -12.86 19.58 -9.25
CA PHE A 152 -13.76 20.74 -9.28
C PHE A 152 -14.83 20.71 -8.18
N ASP A 153 -14.59 19.98 -7.09
CA ASP A 153 -15.51 19.82 -5.97
C ASP A 153 -16.90 19.25 -6.35
N MET A 154 -17.00 18.57 -7.50
CA MET A 154 -18.19 17.86 -7.97
C MET A 154 -18.16 16.38 -7.56
N ASP A 155 -17.96 16.12 -6.26
CA ASP A 155 -17.89 14.76 -5.74
C ASP A 155 -19.29 14.18 -5.44
N PHE A 156 -19.63 13.05 -6.07
CA PHE A 156 -20.88 12.32 -5.83
C PHE A 156 -20.91 11.63 -4.46
N PHE A 157 -19.75 11.38 -3.86
CA PHE A 157 -19.59 10.66 -2.60
C PHE A 157 -19.07 11.58 -1.50
N LYS A 158 -19.58 11.41 -0.28
CA LYS A 158 -19.14 12.16 0.90
C LYS A 158 -18.00 11.42 1.58
N TRP A 159 -16.77 11.77 1.23
CA TRP A 159 -15.58 11.21 1.86
C TRP A 159 -15.22 11.92 3.16
N ASN A 160 -14.60 11.19 4.07
CA ASN A 160 -14.05 11.77 5.32
C ASN A 160 -12.64 12.36 5.13
N THR A 161 -12.08 12.26 3.91
CA THR A 161 -10.73 12.69 3.56
C THR A 161 -10.77 13.94 2.68
N ASN A 162 -9.95 14.94 3.00
CA ASN A 162 -9.75 16.12 2.17
C ASN A 162 -8.30 16.18 1.69
N PHE A 163 -8.10 16.13 0.37
CA PHE A 163 -6.77 16.21 -0.25
C PHE A 163 -6.54 17.53 -1.00
N PHE A 164 -7.25 18.60 -0.63
CA PHE A 164 -7.13 19.96 -1.19
C PHE A 164 -7.34 19.98 -2.72
N GLY A 165 -8.45 19.39 -3.17
CA GLY A 165 -8.81 19.29 -4.58
C GLY A 165 -7.94 18.32 -5.40
N ARG A 166 -7.06 17.52 -4.77
CA ARG A 166 -6.35 16.45 -5.47
C ARG A 166 -7.28 15.24 -5.66
N PRO A 167 -7.45 14.75 -6.90
CA PRO A 167 -8.33 13.62 -7.15
C PRO A 167 -7.71 12.33 -6.60
N MET A 168 -8.60 11.47 -6.11
CA MET A 168 -8.25 10.14 -5.60
C MET A 168 -9.01 9.01 -6.31
N GLY A 169 -9.91 9.36 -7.22
CA GLY A 169 -10.82 8.44 -7.88
C GLY A 169 -11.56 7.60 -6.84
N THR A 170 -11.70 6.32 -7.13
CA THR A 170 -12.25 5.29 -6.24
C THR A 170 -11.17 4.54 -5.45
N ILE A 171 -9.92 5.03 -5.48
CA ILE A 171 -8.77 4.40 -4.81
C ILE A 171 -8.53 4.98 -3.41
N GLY A 172 -9.03 6.19 -3.13
CA GLY A 172 -9.05 6.77 -1.78
C GLY A 172 -7.80 7.53 -1.36
N ASN A 173 -6.77 7.56 -2.20
CA ASN A 173 -5.59 8.38 -1.97
C ASN A 173 -4.98 8.86 -3.31
N PRO A 174 -4.64 10.16 -3.48
CA PRO A 174 -4.02 10.67 -4.70
C PRO A 174 -2.68 10.01 -5.06
N ASP A 175 -1.86 9.64 -4.07
CA ASP A 175 -0.61 8.94 -4.30
C ASP A 175 -0.88 7.58 -4.96
N PHE A 176 -1.83 6.83 -4.39
CA PHE A 176 -2.20 5.52 -4.90
C PHE A 176 -2.84 5.62 -6.29
N PHE A 177 -3.72 6.59 -6.48
CA PHE A 177 -4.38 6.83 -7.77
C PHE A 177 -3.38 7.21 -8.87
N SER A 178 -2.43 8.10 -8.56
CA SER A 178 -1.40 8.50 -9.53
C SER A 178 -0.54 7.31 -9.98
N SER A 179 -0.24 6.37 -9.09
CA SER A 179 0.51 5.14 -9.43
C SER A 179 -0.27 4.21 -10.33
N GLN A 180 -1.58 4.08 -10.10
CA GLN A 180 -2.49 3.28 -10.93
C GLN A 180 -2.60 3.83 -12.35
N LEU A 181 -2.68 5.16 -12.49
CA LEU A 181 -2.80 5.84 -13.79
C LEU A 181 -1.57 5.64 -14.69
N LEU A 182 -0.39 5.30 -14.14
CA LEU A 182 0.80 5.02 -14.97
C LEU A 182 0.57 3.84 -15.92
N PHE A 183 -0.13 2.78 -15.49
CA PHE A 183 -0.40 1.62 -16.33
C PHE A 183 -1.22 1.95 -17.60
N PRO A 184 -2.46 2.50 -17.51
CA PRO A 184 -3.24 2.81 -18.70
C PRO A 184 -2.60 3.91 -19.55
N LEU A 185 -1.85 4.86 -18.96
CA LEU A 185 -1.14 5.90 -19.72
C LEU A 185 -0.13 5.29 -20.69
N PHE A 186 0.75 4.40 -20.22
CA PHE A 186 1.77 3.79 -21.05
C PHE A 186 1.24 2.71 -22.00
N LEU A 187 0.19 1.98 -21.58
CA LEU A 187 -0.55 1.10 -22.48
C LEU A 187 -1.16 1.89 -23.64
N LEU A 188 -1.92 2.96 -23.36
CA LEU A 188 -2.52 3.82 -24.40
C LEU A 188 -1.48 4.45 -25.31
N LEU A 189 -0.41 5.01 -24.73
CA LEU A 189 0.67 5.63 -25.48
C LEU A 189 1.29 4.62 -26.48
N SER A 190 1.52 3.38 -26.03
CA SER A 190 1.99 2.31 -26.90
C SER A 190 0.99 1.97 -28.02
N PHE A 191 -0.29 1.81 -27.71
CA PHE A 191 -1.32 1.56 -28.73
C PHE A 191 -1.44 2.71 -29.75
N ILE A 192 -1.35 3.98 -29.32
CA ILE A 192 -1.42 5.15 -30.21
C ILE A 192 -0.28 5.12 -31.25
N PHE A 193 0.92 4.74 -30.83
CA PHE A 193 2.08 4.73 -31.72
C PHE A 193 2.14 3.48 -32.61
N PHE A 194 1.91 2.29 -32.05
CA PHE A 194 2.15 1.02 -32.74
C PHE A 194 0.90 0.37 -33.34
N SER A 195 -0.32 0.78 -32.97
CA SER A 195 -1.56 0.29 -33.61
C SER A 195 -1.84 0.96 -34.96
N LYS A 196 -2.51 0.23 -35.86
CA LYS A 196 -2.95 0.74 -37.18
C LYS A 196 -4.36 1.36 -37.19
N LYS A 197 -5.21 1.10 -36.18
CA LYS A 197 -6.64 1.49 -36.19
C LYS A 197 -7.03 2.37 -34.99
N ASN A 198 -8.01 3.25 -35.21
CA ASN A 198 -8.75 4.05 -34.20
C ASN A 198 -7.88 4.88 -33.24
N LYS A 199 -6.92 5.64 -33.77
CA LYS A 199 -6.00 6.46 -32.96
C LYS A 199 -6.69 7.63 -32.26
N PHE A 200 -7.68 8.26 -32.90
CA PHE A 200 -8.32 9.47 -32.37
C PHE A 200 -8.98 9.25 -31.01
N LEU A 201 -9.78 8.20 -30.86
CA LEU A 201 -10.43 7.86 -29.59
C LEU A 201 -9.40 7.55 -28.50
N LEU A 202 -8.33 6.80 -28.84
CA LEU A 202 -7.27 6.47 -27.88
C LEU A 202 -6.54 7.73 -27.39
N VAL A 203 -6.35 8.72 -28.26
CA VAL A 203 -5.75 10.02 -27.91
C VAL A 203 -6.64 10.80 -26.94
N ILE A 204 -7.96 10.85 -27.18
CA ILE A 204 -8.90 11.50 -26.25
C ILE A 204 -8.85 10.84 -24.87
N VAL A 205 -8.93 9.50 -24.83
CA VAL A 205 -8.86 8.75 -23.58
C VAL A 205 -7.52 8.99 -22.87
N PHE A 206 -6.41 8.99 -23.62
CA PHE A 206 -5.09 9.28 -23.07
C PHE A 206 -5.03 10.65 -22.42
N PHE A 207 -5.53 11.72 -23.07
CA PHE A 207 -5.50 13.05 -22.50
C PHE A 207 -6.41 13.21 -21.27
N ILE A 208 -7.56 12.54 -21.21
CA ILE A 208 -8.43 12.56 -20.02
C ILE A 208 -7.71 11.91 -18.81
N ILE A 209 -7.08 10.74 -19.03
CA ILE A 209 -6.29 10.08 -18.00
C ILE A 209 -5.07 10.94 -17.62
N LEU A 210 -4.42 11.57 -18.59
CA LEU A 210 -3.26 12.44 -18.37
C LEU A 210 -3.65 13.67 -17.54
N ILE A 211 -4.72 14.39 -17.90
CA ILE A 211 -5.22 15.54 -17.13
C ILE A 211 -5.46 15.15 -15.67
N THR A 212 -6.15 14.03 -15.45
CA THR A 212 -6.40 13.52 -14.10
C THR A 212 -5.10 13.22 -13.36
N PHE A 213 -4.17 12.53 -14.02
CA PHE A 213 -2.84 12.21 -13.47
C PHE A 213 -2.11 13.48 -13.01
N PHE A 214 -2.17 14.56 -13.78
CA PHE A 214 -1.53 15.82 -13.38
C PHE A 214 -2.26 16.53 -12.24
N TYR A 215 -3.59 16.44 -12.16
CA TYR A 215 -4.35 16.96 -11.02
C TYR A 215 -4.01 16.25 -9.70
N THR A 216 -3.51 15.01 -9.72
CA THR A 216 -3.03 14.33 -8.49
C THR A 216 -1.88 15.09 -7.81
N LYS A 217 -1.07 15.85 -8.56
CA LYS A 217 0.09 16.62 -8.05
C LYS A 217 1.11 15.78 -7.26
N VAL A 218 1.25 14.49 -7.59
CA VAL A 218 2.15 13.57 -6.90
C VAL A 218 3.53 13.55 -7.57
N ILE A 219 4.52 14.18 -6.93
CA ILE A 219 5.87 14.36 -7.50
C ILE A 219 6.54 13.03 -7.82
N GLY A 220 6.45 12.04 -6.92
CA GLY A 220 7.04 10.71 -7.16
C GLY A 220 6.48 10.04 -8.41
N ALA A 221 5.19 10.19 -8.67
CA ALA A 221 4.54 9.66 -9.86
C ALA A 221 4.99 10.40 -11.13
N PHE A 222 5.21 11.71 -11.08
CA PHE A 222 5.76 12.47 -12.21
C PHE A 222 7.19 12.03 -12.57
N ILE A 223 8.02 11.77 -11.58
CA ILE A 223 9.37 11.22 -11.81
C ILE A 223 9.28 9.85 -12.46
N GLY A 224 8.38 8.99 -11.98
CA GLY A 224 8.09 7.71 -12.62
C GLY A 224 7.64 7.84 -14.07
N PHE A 225 6.66 8.72 -14.34
CA PHE A 225 6.20 9.03 -15.69
C PHE A 225 7.36 9.47 -16.59
N PHE A 226 8.26 10.34 -16.10
CA PHE A 226 9.44 10.75 -16.84
C PHE A 226 10.33 9.56 -17.24
N PHE A 227 10.66 8.66 -16.31
CA PHE A 227 11.46 7.47 -16.61
C PHE A 227 10.78 6.51 -17.60
N GLY A 228 9.48 6.28 -17.43
CA GLY A 228 8.70 5.46 -18.37
C GLY A 228 8.64 6.07 -19.77
N PHE A 229 8.49 7.40 -19.86
CA PHE A 229 8.43 8.14 -21.11
C PHE A 229 9.80 8.18 -21.81
N LEU A 230 10.88 8.38 -21.06
CA LEU A 230 12.24 8.29 -21.57
C LEU A 230 12.51 6.90 -22.19
N LEU A 231 12.16 5.83 -21.49
CA LEU A 231 12.29 4.47 -22.03
C LEU A 231 11.41 4.28 -23.27
N PHE A 232 10.18 4.79 -23.26
CA PHE A 232 9.29 4.71 -24.43
C PHE A 232 9.90 5.37 -25.66
N ILE A 233 10.52 6.55 -25.52
CA ILE A 233 11.25 7.23 -26.60
C ILE A 233 12.40 6.34 -27.09
N ILE A 234 13.22 5.79 -26.19
CA ILE A 234 14.33 4.90 -26.57
C ILE A 234 13.82 3.71 -27.39
N ILE A 235 12.71 3.07 -26.96
CA ILE A 235 12.10 1.95 -27.70
C ILE A 235 11.64 2.38 -29.09
N ILE A 236 11.01 3.56 -29.23
CA ILE A 236 10.62 4.10 -30.54
C ILE A 236 11.86 4.31 -31.41
N LEU A 237 12.91 4.95 -30.89
CA LEU A 237 14.11 5.25 -31.66
C LEU A 237 14.74 3.97 -32.23
N ILE A 238 14.68 2.87 -31.47
CA ILE A 238 15.27 1.59 -31.85
C ILE A 238 14.39 0.80 -32.82
N LEU A 239 13.10 0.65 -32.52
CA LEU A 239 12.18 -0.15 -33.35
C LEU A 239 11.83 0.52 -34.68
N ASN A 240 11.93 1.84 -34.72
CA ASN A 240 11.38 2.69 -35.77
C ASN A 240 12.40 3.74 -36.24
N PHE A 241 13.72 3.47 -36.17
CA PHE A 241 14.76 4.42 -36.61
C PHE A 241 14.53 4.97 -38.03
N GLU A 242 14.15 4.11 -38.98
CA GLU A 242 13.77 4.54 -40.34
C GLU A 242 12.42 5.29 -40.39
N TYR A 243 11.52 4.98 -39.46
CA TYR A 243 10.20 5.61 -39.34
C TYR A 243 10.25 6.99 -38.68
N ILE A 244 11.35 7.37 -38.00
CA ILE A 244 11.53 8.73 -37.45
C ILE A 244 11.42 9.76 -38.58
N LYS A 245 12.00 9.46 -39.76
CA LYS A 245 11.89 10.31 -40.96
C LYS A 245 10.44 10.47 -41.45
N THR A 246 9.55 9.50 -41.17
CA THR A 246 8.11 9.57 -41.48
C THR A 246 7.27 10.11 -40.31
N ILE A 247 7.72 10.04 -39.06
CA ILE A 247 7.08 10.68 -37.90
C ILE A 247 7.04 12.19 -38.07
N PHE A 248 8.14 12.81 -38.51
CA PHE A 248 8.16 14.25 -38.84
C PHE A 248 7.26 14.61 -40.04
N LYS A 249 6.85 13.64 -40.87
CA LYS A 249 5.83 13.81 -41.90
C LYS A 249 4.40 13.58 -41.38
N ASN A 250 4.23 12.81 -40.31
CA ASN A 250 2.93 12.51 -39.73
C ASN A 250 2.50 13.61 -38.75
N LYS A 251 1.77 14.60 -39.28
CA LYS A 251 1.29 15.79 -38.54
C LYS A 251 0.60 15.46 -37.21
N ILE A 252 -0.07 14.32 -37.09
CA ILE A 252 -0.77 13.90 -35.86
C ILE A 252 0.22 13.55 -34.74
N ILE A 253 1.31 12.83 -35.05
CA ILE A 253 2.29 12.43 -34.04
C ILE A 253 3.07 13.66 -33.56
N LEU A 254 3.48 14.53 -34.49
CA LEU A 254 4.14 15.79 -34.15
C LEU A 254 3.22 16.66 -33.30
N PHE A 255 1.94 16.76 -33.64
CA PHE A 255 0.94 17.47 -32.84
C PHE A 255 0.79 16.90 -31.43
N ILE A 256 0.77 15.57 -31.26
CA ILE A 256 0.71 14.93 -29.94
C ILE A 256 1.98 15.19 -29.12
N ILE A 257 3.17 15.11 -29.74
CA ILE A 257 4.43 15.42 -29.07
C ILE A 257 4.47 16.88 -28.65
N THR A 258 4.09 17.80 -29.53
CA THR A 258 4.03 19.24 -29.23
C THR A 258 3.00 19.53 -28.14
N LEU A 259 1.83 18.90 -28.18
CA LEU A 259 0.83 18.99 -27.11
C LEU A 259 1.38 18.45 -25.80
N LEU A 260 2.06 17.29 -25.78
CA LEU A 260 2.70 16.74 -24.60
C LEU A 260 3.76 17.70 -24.03
N ILE A 261 4.59 18.30 -24.88
CA ILE A 261 5.61 19.27 -24.46
C ILE A 261 4.96 20.53 -23.91
N ILE A 262 3.99 21.12 -24.61
CA ILE A 262 3.25 22.30 -24.15
C ILE A 262 2.53 21.98 -22.83
N PHE A 263 1.90 20.82 -22.75
CA PHE A 263 1.20 20.34 -21.57
C PHE A 263 2.16 20.17 -20.39
N LEU A 264 3.33 19.55 -20.60
CA LEU A 264 4.39 19.45 -19.60
C LEU A 264 4.85 20.84 -19.16
N ILE A 265 5.10 21.78 -20.09
CA ILE A 265 5.48 23.16 -19.75
C ILE A 265 4.42 23.84 -18.89
N ILE A 266 3.14 23.75 -19.27
CA ILE A 266 2.02 24.37 -18.55
C ILE A 266 1.90 23.81 -17.14
N PHE A 267 1.99 22.49 -16.97
CA PHE A 267 1.81 21.85 -15.66
C PHE A 267 3.05 21.87 -14.77
N PHE A 268 4.27 21.99 -15.33
CA PHE A 268 5.48 22.23 -14.56
C PHE A 268 5.69 23.71 -14.18
N LYS A 269 5.06 24.66 -14.88
CA LYS A 269 5.13 26.10 -14.54
C LYS A 269 4.60 26.46 -13.13
N PRO A 270 3.46 25.94 -12.64
CA PRO A 270 3.00 26.20 -11.26
C PRO A 270 3.84 25.50 -10.18
N LEU A 271 4.75 24.58 -10.52
CA LEU A 271 5.77 24.08 -9.58
C LEU A 271 6.86 25.13 -9.29
N TYR A 272 7.03 26.11 -10.18
CA TYR A 272 8.06 27.14 -10.12
C TYR A 272 7.58 28.44 -9.46
N ASN A 273 6.34 28.88 -9.74
CA ASN A 273 5.76 30.08 -9.12
C ASN A 273 5.36 29.78 -7.67
N LYS A 274 6.25 30.06 -6.73
CA LYS A 274 6.14 29.65 -5.32
C LYS A 274 5.64 30.78 -4.42
N THR A 275 4.62 30.48 -3.63
CA THR A 275 4.36 31.15 -2.36
C THR A 275 5.27 30.55 -1.27
N ASN A 276 5.66 31.34 -0.27
CA ASN A 276 6.59 30.91 0.80
C ASN A 276 6.07 29.72 1.63
N SER A 277 4.75 29.57 1.78
CA SER A 277 4.14 28.48 2.56
C SER A 277 4.33 27.09 1.93
N ILE A 278 4.17 26.97 0.61
CA ILE A 278 4.34 25.70 -0.13
C ILE A 278 5.81 25.25 -0.11
N LEU A 279 6.75 26.20 -0.09
CA LEU A 279 8.18 25.92 0.04
C LEU A 279 8.52 25.29 1.40
N ILE A 280 7.94 25.82 2.49
CA ILE A 280 8.15 25.32 3.85
C ILE A 280 7.56 23.91 4.00
N GLU A 281 6.33 23.69 3.50
CA GLU A 281 5.68 22.38 3.56
C GLU A 281 6.46 21.31 2.77
N LYS A 282 6.98 21.66 1.59
CA LYS A 282 7.83 20.74 0.81
C LYS A 282 9.16 20.44 1.51
N LYS A 283 9.80 21.43 2.12
CA LYS A 283 11.01 21.21 2.93
C LYS A 283 10.72 20.25 4.08
N ARG A 284 9.60 20.46 4.79
CA ARG A 284 9.16 19.57 5.87
C ARG A 284 8.92 18.14 5.38
N SER A 285 8.21 17.97 4.26
CA SER A 285 7.98 16.65 3.65
C SER A 285 9.28 15.92 3.29
N MET A 286 10.27 16.63 2.75
CA MET A 286 11.57 16.07 2.42
C MET A 286 12.34 15.65 3.69
N VAL A 287 12.35 16.50 4.72
CA VAL A 287 12.99 16.20 6.02
C VAL A 287 12.34 14.97 6.69
N HIS A 288 11.00 14.86 6.66
CA HIS A 288 10.30 13.68 7.15
C HIS A 288 10.72 12.41 6.40
N ARG A 289 10.90 12.46 5.07
CA ARG A 289 11.37 11.30 4.29
C ARG A 289 12.79 10.91 4.64
N LEU A 290 13.69 11.88 4.85
CA LEU A 290 15.06 11.60 5.28
C LEU A 290 15.09 10.90 6.64
N LEU A 291 14.30 11.36 7.61
CA LEU A 291 14.13 10.69 8.90
C LEU A 291 13.64 9.25 8.71
N MET A 292 12.64 9.06 7.85
CA MET A 292 12.11 7.73 7.54
C MET A 292 13.16 6.80 6.94
N TRP A 293 13.99 7.32 6.04
CA TRP A 293 15.04 6.55 5.38
C TRP A 293 16.18 6.21 6.33
N GLU A 294 16.63 7.17 7.15
CA GLU A 294 17.65 6.92 8.17
C GLU A 294 17.15 5.90 9.21
N ALA A 295 15.91 6.01 9.68
CA ALA A 295 15.32 5.02 10.58
C ALA A 295 15.22 3.64 9.92
N SER A 296 14.85 3.58 8.63
CA SER A 296 14.84 2.33 7.86
C SER A 296 16.23 1.71 7.76
N LEU A 297 17.26 2.52 7.53
CA LEU A 297 18.64 2.04 7.47
C LEU A 297 19.10 1.49 8.82
N LEU A 298 18.71 2.12 9.93
CA LEU A 298 18.94 1.57 11.27
C LEU A 298 18.21 0.23 11.48
N MET A 299 16.97 0.10 11.00
CA MET A 299 16.21 -1.16 11.04
C MET A 299 16.90 -2.27 10.24
N ILE A 300 17.38 -1.95 9.03
CA ILE A 300 18.09 -2.88 8.15
C ILE A 300 19.42 -3.29 8.80
N ASN A 301 20.18 -2.35 9.35
CA ASN A 301 21.45 -2.65 10.02
C ASN A 301 21.26 -3.54 11.26
N ASP A 302 20.15 -3.36 11.97
CA ASP A 302 19.81 -4.15 13.17
C ASP A 302 19.27 -5.55 12.84
N SER A 303 18.77 -5.78 11.62
CA SER A 303 18.33 -7.12 11.16
C SER A 303 18.57 -7.32 9.65
N PRO A 304 19.84 -7.43 9.21
CA PRO A 304 20.20 -7.34 7.80
C PRO A 304 19.77 -8.56 6.98
N VAL A 305 19.73 -9.75 7.58
CA VAL A 305 19.47 -11.01 6.86
C VAL A 305 17.97 -11.29 6.75
N ILE A 306 17.26 -11.17 7.87
CA ILE A 306 15.87 -11.64 8.04
C ILE A 306 14.85 -10.50 8.09
N GLY A 307 15.29 -9.25 8.30
CA GLY A 307 14.41 -8.10 8.45
C GLY A 307 13.61 -8.10 9.76
N LYS A 308 12.60 -7.25 9.84
CA LYS A 308 11.74 -7.03 11.01
C LYS A 308 10.35 -7.64 10.90
N GLY A 309 10.14 -8.51 9.91
CA GLY A 309 8.85 -9.10 9.61
C GLY A 309 8.07 -8.25 8.62
N ILE A 310 7.51 -8.90 7.60
CA ILE A 310 6.61 -8.26 6.63
C ILE A 310 5.41 -7.63 7.35
N GLY A 311 5.02 -6.43 6.95
CA GLY A 311 3.92 -5.66 7.57
C GLY A 311 4.20 -5.09 8.97
N ASN A 312 5.41 -5.26 9.52
CA ASN A 312 5.74 -4.79 10.88
C ASN A 312 6.53 -3.48 10.90
N TYR A 313 6.84 -2.87 9.73
CA TYR A 313 7.63 -1.64 9.66
C TYR A 313 7.11 -0.56 10.62
N ARG A 314 5.80 -0.31 10.60
CA ARG A 314 5.13 0.69 11.47
C ARG A 314 5.36 0.44 12.95
N LEU A 315 5.36 -0.81 13.39
CA LEU A 315 5.47 -1.16 14.82
C LEU A 315 6.89 -0.91 15.32
N TYR A 316 7.89 -1.15 14.49
CA TYR A 316 9.28 -0.87 14.82
C TYR A 316 9.67 0.59 14.61
N TYR A 317 9.10 1.27 13.63
CA TYR A 317 9.51 2.62 13.25
C TYR A 317 9.67 3.62 14.42
N PRO A 318 8.72 3.71 15.39
CA PRO A 318 8.85 4.66 16.50
C PRO A 318 10.14 4.51 17.30
N ILE A 319 10.62 3.29 17.55
CA ILE A 319 11.82 3.08 18.37
C ILE A 319 13.12 3.44 17.61
N TYR A 320 13.16 3.27 16.29
CA TYR A 320 14.32 3.68 15.49
C TYR A 320 14.31 5.19 15.22
N GLN A 321 13.14 5.77 14.99
CA GLN A 321 12.96 7.22 14.93
C GLN A 321 13.41 7.87 16.25
N ALA A 322 13.04 7.28 17.40
CA ALA A 322 13.46 7.75 18.72
C ALA A 322 14.98 7.91 18.85
N LYS A 323 15.76 6.94 18.35
CA LYS A 323 17.24 7.02 18.36
C LYS A 323 17.76 8.25 17.61
N LEU A 324 17.11 8.61 16.51
CA LEU A 324 17.49 9.77 15.69
C LEU A 324 17.04 11.08 16.36
N LEU A 325 15.83 11.13 16.92
CA LEU A 325 15.28 12.32 17.58
C LEU A 325 15.99 12.67 18.88
N ASN A 326 16.49 11.67 19.63
CA ASN A 326 17.24 11.91 20.86
C ASN A 326 18.72 12.26 20.61
N ASN A 327 19.20 12.27 19.36
CA ASN A 327 20.56 12.73 19.04
C ASN A 327 20.58 14.28 18.94
N PRO A 328 21.37 14.99 19.76
CA PRO A 328 21.47 16.46 19.73
C PRO A 328 21.90 17.04 18.38
N GLU A 329 22.55 16.27 17.52
CA GLU A 329 22.96 16.69 16.16
C GLU A 329 21.76 16.72 15.17
N ASN A 330 20.64 16.08 15.53
CA ASN A 330 19.50 15.86 14.65
C ASN A 330 18.31 16.80 14.91
N LYS A 331 18.56 18.05 15.33
CA LYS A 331 17.51 19.06 15.63
C LYS A 331 16.60 19.42 14.45
N LYS A 332 16.93 18.98 13.24
CA LYS A 332 16.12 19.18 12.02
C LYS A 332 14.89 18.27 11.97
N TYR A 333 14.87 17.19 12.75
CA TYR A 333 13.84 16.16 12.67
C TYR A 333 12.72 16.37 13.70
N ASP A 334 11.48 16.25 13.23
CA ASP A 334 10.28 16.18 14.07
C ASP A 334 9.78 14.72 14.16
N TYR A 335 8.99 14.41 15.19
CA TYR A 335 8.29 13.13 15.28
C TYR A 335 7.31 12.95 14.13
N VAL A 336 7.42 11.82 13.39
CA VAL A 336 6.51 11.47 12.30
C VAL A 336 5.76 10.18 12.64
N VAL A 337 4.46 10.16 12.38
CA VAL A 337 3.68 8.91 12.34
C VAL A 337 3.63 8.44 10.90
N THR A 338 4.13 7.24 10.64
CA THR A 338 4.08 6.63 9.31
C THR A 338 3.96 5.12 9.43
N TRP A 339 3.43 4.49 8.38
CA TRP A 339 3.37 3.03 8.24
C TRP A 339 4.40 2.49 7.23
N MET A 340 5.16 3.36 6.55
CA MET A 340 6.12 3.00 5.50
C MET A 340 7.15 4.12 5.25
N PRO A 341 8.33 3.83 4.69
CA PRO A 341 9.36 4.84 4.43
C PRO A 341 9.16 5.68 3.16
N HIS A 342 8.01 5.53 2.47
CA HIS A 342 7.77 6.12 1.14
C HIS A 342 8.87 5.78 0.12
N GLN A 343 9.42 4.57 0.22
CA GLN A 343 10.41 4.01 -0.70
C GLN A 343 10.34 2.48 -0.61
N ASN A 344 9.95 1.83 -1.71
CA ASN A 344 9.64 0.40 -1.68
C ASN A 344 10.86 -0.49 -1.34
N TYR A 345 12.07 -0.10 -1.74
CA TYR A 345 13.26 -0.93 -1.56
C TYR A 345 13.73 -0.99 -0.09
N LEU A 346 13.69 0.16 0.59
CA LEU A 346 13.94 0.28 2.03
C LEU A 346 12.89 -0.46 2.82
N LEU A 347 11.62 -0.39 2.40
CA LEU A 347 10.57 -1.16 3.05
C LEU A 347 10.83 -2.66 2.93
N ILE A 348 11.07 -3.17 1.72
CA ILE A 348 11.36 -4.59 1.48
C ILE A 348 12.59 -5.03 2.29
N ALA A 349 13.68 -4.25 2.29
CA ALA A 349 14.86 -4.58 3.06
C ALA A 349 14.63 -4.54 4.58
N ALA A 350 13.91 -3.54 5.09
CA ALA A 350 13.63 -3.41 6.52
C ALA A 350 12.73 -4.56 7.01
N GLU A 351 11.80 -5.04 6.19
CA GLU A 351 10.82 -6.06 6.58
C GLU A 351 11.25 -7.50 6.26
N THR A 352 12.00 -7.72 5.20
CA THR A 352 12.37 -9.07 4.70
C THR A 352 13.88 -9.31 4.66
N GLY A 353 14.68 -8.30 5.02
CA GLY A 353 16.13 -8.34 4.95
C GLY A 353 16.69 -8.12 3.54
N ILE A 354 18.01 -8.01 3.46
CA ILE A 354 18.76 -7.80 2.22
C ILE A 354 18.58 -9.01 1.28
N LEU A 355 18.40 -10.23 1.82
CA LEU A 355 18.16 -11.42 1.00
C LEU A 355 16.79 -11.36 0.31
N GLY A 356 15.74 -10.95 1.01
CA GLY A 356 14.42 -10.72 0.41
C GLY A 356 14.48 -9.63 -0.68
N LEU A 357 15.13 -8.49 -0.39
CA LEU A 357 15.36 -7.45 -1.39
C LEU A 357 16.16 -7.96 -2.60
N SER A 358 17.19 -8.76 -2.38
CA SER A 358 18.04 -9.29 -3.45
C SER A 358 17.26 -10.21 -4.39
N MET A 359 16.39 -11.06 -3.85
CA MET A 359 15.49 -11.92 -4.63
C MET A 359 14.47 -11.10 -5.44
N PHE A 360 13.89 -10.07 -4.83
CA PHE A 360 13.03 -9.13 -5.53
C PHE A 360 13.76 -8.45 -6.70
N LEU A 361 14.95 -7.87 -6.45
CA LEU A 361 15.75 -7.21 -7.48
C LEU A 361 16.21 -8.17 -8.59
N LEU A 362 16.52 -9.42 -8.25
CA LEU A 362 16.83 -10.46 -9.23
C LEU A 362 15.65 -10.70 -10.18
N ALA A 363 14.42 -10.72 -9.68
CA ALA A 363 13.23 -10.81 -10.53
C ALA A 363 13.13 -9.61 -11.49
N ILE A 364 13.43 -8.39 -11.02
CA ILE A 364 13.46 -7.19 -11.86
C ILE A 364 14.55 -7.29 -12.95
N ILE A 365 15.74 -7.76 -12.61
CA ILE A 365 16.83 -7.98 -13.56
C ILE A 365 16.42 -9.00 -14.64
N ILE A 366 15.81 -10.12 -14.24
CA ILE A 366 15.31 -11.14 -15.19
C ILE A 366 14.21 -10.56 -16.09
N PHE A 367 13.28 -9.77 -15.55
CA PHE A 367 12.25 -9.10 -16.32
C PHE A 367 12.86 -8.19 -17.40
N TYR A 368 13.86 -7.38 -17.07
CA TYR A 368 14.52 -6.54 -18.06
C TYR A 368 15.38 -7.32 -19.06
N LYS A 369 15.97 -8.44 -18.66
CA LYS A 369 16.65 -9.36 -19.59
C LYS A 369 15.68 -9.93 -20.63
N ILE A 370 14.48 -10.31 -20.22
CA ILE A 370 13.40 -10.77 -21.11
C ILE A 370 12.95 -9.64 -22.03
N SER A 371 12.67 -8.47 -21.46
CA SER A 371 12.26 -7.26 -22.16
C SER A 371 13.28 -6.83 -23.22
N TRP A 372 14.58 -6.95 -22.90
CA TRP A 372 15.67 -6.68 -23.83
C TRP A 372 15.60 -7.58 -25.06
N LYS A 373 15.38 -8.89 -24.88
CA LYS A 373 15.25 -9.80 -26.02
C LYS A 373 14.03 -9.48 -26.87
N ILE A 374 12.88 -9.20 -26.25
CA ILE A 374 11.63 -8.89 -26.97
C ILE A 374 11.79 -7.64 -27.84
N ILE A 375 12.34 -6.56 -27.27
CA ILE A 375 12.37 -5.26 -27.94
C ILE A 375 13.61 -5.09 -28.82
N PHE A 376 14.79 -5.45 -28.33
CA PHE A 376 16.05 -5.09 -28.99
C PHE A 376 16.56 -6.19 -29.92
N ILE A 377 16.32 -7.46 -29.56
CA ILE A 377 16.75 -8.60 -30.39
C ILE A 377 15.64 -8.96 -31.39
N ASN A 378 14.45 -9.28 -30.90
CA ASN A 378 13.33 -9.75 -31.72
C ASN A 378 12.58 -8.59 -32.40
N LYS A 379 12.86 -7.34 -32.03
CA LYS A 379 12.25 -6.13 -32.59
C LYS A 379 10.72 -6.18 -32.65
N VAL A 380 10.09 -6.74 -31.60
CA VAL A 380 8.63 -6.89 -31.53
C VAL A 380 7.95 -5.52 -31.50
N LYS A 381 7.06 -5.28 -32.47
CA LYS A 381 6.26 -4.04 -32.61
C LYS A 381 4.84 -4.14 -32.05
N ASP A 382 4.51 -5.22 -31.33
CA ASP A 382 3.21 -5.33 -30.64
C ASP A 382 3.13 -4.25 -29.54
N PRO A 383 2.07 -3.42 -29.51
CA PRO A 383 1.91 -2.40 -28.49
C PRO A 383 1.84 -2.95 -27.06
N ILE A 384 1.37 -4.18 -26.85
CA ILE A 384 1.18 -4.75 -25.51
C ILE A 384 2.51 -4.87 -24.73
N PRO A 385 3.52 -5.62 -25.20
CA PRO A 385 4.79 -5.76 -24.48
C PRO A 385 5.49 -4.40 -24.28
N ILE A 386 5.43 -3.50 -25.27
CA ILE A 386 6.01 -2.15 -25.15
C ILE A 386 5.34 -1.36 -24.02
N GLY A 387 4.00 -1.36 -23.98
CA GLY A 387 3.24 -0.67 -22.93
C GLY A 387 3.46 -1.27 -21.54
N ILE A 388 3.59 -2.59 -21.43
CA ILE A 388 3.93 -3.28 -20.17
C ILE A 388 5.32 -2.85 -19.67
N ILE A 389 6.34 -2.91 -20.53
CA ILE A 389 7.72 -2.59 -20.17
C ILE A 389 7.84 -1.15 -19.68
N THR A 390 7.20 -0.21 -20.37
CA THR A 390 7.25 1.22 -19.99
C THR A 390 6.40 1.51 -18.76
N SER A 391 5.26 0.84 -18.56
CA SER A 391 4.47 0.95 -17.33
C SER A 391 5.24 0.46 -16.11
N ILE A 392 5.89 -0.71 -16.19
CA ILE A 392 6.70 -1.27 -15.10
C ILE A 392 7.87 -0.35 -14.78
N THR A 393 8.54 0.19 -15.80
CA THR A 393 9.64 1.15 -15.63
C THR A 393 9.15 2.44 -14.96
N ALA A 394 8.00 2.95 -15.37
CA ALA A 394 7.42 4.13 -14.75
C ALA A 394 7.11 3.89 -13.27
N LEU A 395 6.50 2.75 -12.94
CA LEU A 395 6.18 2.42 -11.56
C LEU A 395 7.43 2.18 -10.70
N LEU A 396 8.47 1.52 -11.23
CA LEU A 396 9.75 1.31 -10.53
C LEU A 396 10.45 2.65 -10.24
N GLY A 397 10.45 3.58 -11.20
CA GLY A 397 10.96 4.94 -11.01
C GLY A 397 10.16 5.73 -9.98
N ALA A 398 8.83 5.59 -10.00
CA ALA A 398 7.95 6.21 -9.00
C ALA A 398 8.17 5.62 -7.60
N SER A 399 8.40 4.31 -7.53
CA SER A 399 8.59 3.51 -6.31
C SER A 399 9.88 3.83 -5.54
N PHE A 400 10.81 4.56 -6.17
CA PHE A 400 11.98 5.09 -5.48
C PHE A 400 11.64 6.29 -4.58
N PHE A 401 10.52 6.98 -4.84
CA PHE A 401 10.09 8.16 -4.09
C PHE A 401 8.73 8.00 -3.41
N ASN A 402 8.11 6.83 -3.53
CA ASN A 402 6.91 6.47 -2.82
C ASN A 402 6.78 4.94 -2.69
N THR A 403 5.87 4.47 -1.85
CA THR A 403 5.63 3.03 -1.66
C THR A 403 4.32 2.64 -2.35
N PHE A 404 4.43 2.07 -3.55
CA PHE A 404 3.26 1.67 -4.35
C PHE A 404 3.00 0.15 -4.37
N TYR A 405 3.90 -0.68 -3.81
CA TYR A 405 3.80 -2.15 -3.85
C TYR A 405 2.94 -2.77 -2.75
N ASN A 406 2.31 -1.93 -1.92
CA ASN A 406 1.41 -2.39 -0.85
C ASN A 406 -0.05 -2.01 -1.13
N ILE A 407 -0.33 -1.43 -2.29
CA ILE A 407 -1.69 -1.12 -2.72
C ILE A 407 -2.21 -2.35 -3.46
N PRO A 408 -3.35 -2.95 -3.05
CA PRO A 408 -3.82 -4.23 -3.60
C PRO A 408 -3.88 -4.24 -5.15
N SER A 409 -4.53 -3.23 -5.74
CA SER A 409 -4.66 -3.07 -7.19
C SER A 409 -3.30 -2.91 -7.89
N THR A 410 -2.39 -2.10 -7.35
CA THR A 410 -1.07 -1.83 -7.95
C THR A 410 -0.19 -3.05 -7.92
N THR A 411 -0.23 -3.77 -6.81
CA THR A 411 0.57 -4.98 -6.58
C THR A 411 0.14 -6.09 -7.54
N LEU A 412 -1.18 -6.28 -7.74
CA LEU A 412 -1.68 -7.24 -8.73
C LEU A 412 -1.23 -6.89 -10.14
N TYR A 413 -1.41 -5.63 -10.57
CA TYR A 413 -1.05 -5.22 -11.93
C TYR A 413 0.46 -5.37 -12.17
N PHE A 414 1.27 -4.99 -11.18
CA PHE A 414 2.71 -5.11 -11.24
C PHE A 414 3.14 -6.56 -11.45
N PHE A 415 2.74 -7.50 -10.57
CA PHE A 415 3.16 -8.90 -10.70
C PHE A 415 2.54 -9.58 -11.92
N PHE A 416 1.28 -9.28 -12.27
CA PHE A 416 0.67 -9.79 -13.49
C PHE A 416 1.45 -9.38 -14.75
N PHE A 417 1.83 -8.11 -14.84
CA PHE A 417 2.60 -7.58 -15.96
C PHE A 417 4.05 -8.09 -15.98
N LEU A 418 4.67 -8.30 -14.82
CA LEU A 418 5.96 -9.00 -14.74
C LEU A 418 5.85 -10.40 -15.34
N PHE A 419 4.86 -11.20 -14.96
CA PHE A 419 4.75 -12.58 -15.46
C PHE A 419 4.31 -12.67 -16.92
N ILE A 420 3.32 -11.88 -17.35
CA ILE A 420 2.70 -12.03 -18.67
C ILE A 420 3.63 -11.68 -19.83
N ILE A 421 4.68 -10.86 -19.59
CA ILE A 421 5.66 -10.51 -20.62
C ILE A 421 6.35 -11.76 -21.21
N ASN A 422 6.45 -12.85 -20.43
CA ASN A 422 7.07 -14.09 -20.87
C ASN A 422 6.31 -14.74 -22.05
N ASN A 423 5.00 -14.47 -22.22
CA ASN A 423 4.24 -14.94 -23.38
C ASN A 423 4.75 -14.36 -24.72
N TYR A 424 5.61 -13.34 -24.68
CA TYR A 424 6.21 -12.70 -25.84
C TYR A 424 7.70 -13.04 -26.03
N TYR A 425 8.29 -13.83 -25.12
CA TYR A 425 9.74 -14.07 -25.06
C TYR A 425 10.22 -15.31 -25.83
N GLU A 426 9.52 -16.45 -25.74
CA GLU A 426 9.94 -17.73 -26.33
C GLU A 426 9.07 -18.16 -27.51
N GLU A 427 9.70 -18.54 -28.63
CA GLU A 427 9.04 -19.22 -29.76
C GLU A 427 8.54 -20.62 -29.37
N LYS A 428 9.19 -21.27 -28.38
CA LYS A 428 8.80 -22.59 -27.85
C LYS A 428 8.58 -22.51 -26.34
N GLN A 429 7.35 -22.22 -25.95
CA GLN A 429 6.93 -22.18 -24.56
C GLN A 429 7.13 -23.56 -23.89
N LYS A 430 7.89 -23.61 -22.80
CA LYS A 430 7.99 -24.81 -21.96
C LYS A 430 6.80 -24.91 -21.00
N PHE A 431 6.32 -26.14 -20.81
CA PHE A 431 5.21 -26.46 -19.93
C PHE A 431 5.64 -27.45 -18.85
N TYR A 432 5.14 -27.26 -17.64
CA TYR A 432 5.21 -28.23 -16.57
C TYR A 432 3.86 -28.97 -16.46
N ILE A 433 3.91 -30.29 -16.32
CA ILE A 433 2.73 -31.16 -16.23
C ILE A 433 2.49 -31.54 -14.78
N ILE A 434 1.33 -31.17 -14.25
CA ILE A 434 0.87 -31.51 -12.89
C ILE A 434 -0.06 -32.74 -12.99
N LYS A 435 0.34 -33.85 -12.37
CA LYS A 435 -0.43 -35.12 -12.33
C LYS A 435 -1.64 -35.04 -11.38
N ASN A 436 -2.66 -35.87 -11.64
CA ASN A 436 -3.96 -35.87 -10.95
C ASN A 436 -3.89 -35.75 -9.42
N ASN A 437 -3.22 -36.69 -8.75
CA ASN A 437 -3.20 -36.75 -7.29
C ASN A 437 -2.61 -35.48 -6.65
N LYS A 438 -1.67 -34.80 -7.33
CA LYS A 438 -1.04 -33.58 -6.84
C LYS A 438 -1.96 -32.36 -6.93
N PHE A 439 -2.75 -32.22 -8.00
CA PHE A 439 -3.64 -31.07 -8.11
C PHE A 439 -4.93 -31.22 -7.28
N VAL A 440 -5.41 -32.45 -7.03
CA VAL A 440 -6.51 -32.68 -6.08
C VAL A 440 -6.10 -32.29 -4.66
N PHE A 441 -4.88 -32.65 -4.25
CA PHE A 441 -4.32 -32.20 -2.97
C PHE A 441 -4.15 -30.67 -2.91
N LEU A 442 -3.66 -30.06 -3.99
CA LEU A 442 -3.57 -28.60 -4.10
C LEU A 442 -4.95 -27.93 -4.00
N LEU A 443 -5.97 -28.48 -4.66
CA LEU A 443 -7.35 -28.00 -4.58
C LEU A 443 -7.86 -28.02 -3.14
N PHE A 444 -7.63 -29.11 -2.40
CA PHE A 444 -8.01 -29.21 -1.00
C PHE A 444 -7.34 -28.14 -0.13
N ILE A 445 -6.03 -27.92 -0.29
CA ILE A 445 -5.30 -26.87 0.43
C ILE A 445 -5.87 -25.48 0.12
N ILE A 446 -6.08 -25.17 -1.17
CA ILE A 446 -6.58 -23.85 -1.59
C ILE A 446 -8.01 -23.63 -1.06
N CYS A 447 -8.86 -24.66 -1.06
CA CYS A 447 -10.20 -24.57 -0.49
C CYS A 447 -10.16 -24.28 1.02
N ILE A 448 -9.28 -24.94 1.79
CA ILE A 448 -9.13 -24.65 3.23
C ILE A 448 -8.66 -23.20 3.44
N LEU A 449 -7.63 -22.76 2.71
CA LEU A 449 -7.13 -21.40 2.80
C LEU A 449 -8.18 -20.37 2.40
N PHE A 450 -8.99 -20.69 1.38
CA PHE A 450 -10.09 -19.84 0.93
C PHE A 450 -11.17 -19.70 2.00
N VAL A 451 -11.63 -20.80 2.60
CA VAL A 451 -12.62 -20.76 3.70
C VAL A 451 -12.07 -20.02 4.92
N PHE A 452 -10.81 -20.27 5.28
CA PHE A 452 -10.14 -19.54 6.35
C PHE A 452 -10.12 -18.03 6.08
N ASN A 453 -9.69 -17.61 4.88
CA ASN A 453 -9.67 -16.20 4.49
C ASN A 453 -11.06 -15.58 4.51
N LEU A 454 -12.09 -16.26 4.02
CA LEU A 454 -13.47 -15.76 4.08
C LEU A 454 -13.94 -15.50 5.52
N ILE A 455 -13.62 -16.41 6.45
CA ILE A 455 -13.94 -16.22 7.87
C ILE A 455 -13.21 -14.99 8.42
N MET A 456 -11.91 -14.86 8.16
CA MET A 456 -11.11 -13.73 8.67
C MET A 456 -11.53 -12.38 8.05
N ASP A 457 -11.84 -12.37 6.76
CA ASP A 457 -12.31 -11.19 6.04
C ASP A 457 -13.72 -10.78 6.51
N SER A 458 -14.61 -11.73 6.81
CA SER A 458 -15.94 -11.43 7.36
C SER A 458 -15.86 -10.76 8.74
N LYS A 459 -14.97 -11.24 9.62
CA LYS A 459 -14.68 -10.60 10.90
C LYS A 459 -14.17 -9.17 10.71
N THR A 460 -13.22 -8.99 9.79
CA THR A 460 -12.62 -7.69 9.48
C THR A 460 -13.65 -6.70 8.92
N MET A 461 -14.55 -7.20 8.05
CA MET A 461 -15.63 -6.44 7.43
C MET A 461 -16.61 -5.93 8.49
N ILE A 462 -17.14 -6.83 9.32
CA ILE A 462 -18.09 -6.45 10.38
C ILE A 462 -17.43 -5.48 11.37
N SER A 463 -16.18 -5.75 11.74
CA SER A 463 -15.45 -4.91 12.69
C SER A 463 -15.19 -3.49 12.14
N ASN A 464 -14.96 -3.34 10.82
CA ASN A 464 -14.84 -2.02 10.18
C ASN A 464 -16.14 -1.19 10.26
N ILE A 465 -17.30 -1.84 10.15
CA ILE A 465 -18.61 -1.19 10.29
C ILE A 465 -18.80 -0.73 11.74
N TYR A 466 -18.55 -1.63 12.70
CA TYR A 466 -18.63 -1.30 14.12
C TYR A 466 -17.66 -0.18 14.50
N LEU A 467 -16.45 -0.15 13.95
CA LEU A 467 -15.50 0.93 14.22
C LEU A 467 -16.03 2.29 13.76
N LYS A 468 -16.64 2.34 12.56
CA LYS A 468 -17.28 3.56 12.07
C LYS A 468 -18.43 4.01 12.96
N GLN A 469 -19.24 3.07 13.44
CA GLN A 469 -20.36 3.35 14.33
C GLN A 469 -19.88 3.82 15.71
N ALA A 470 -18.90 3.14 16.31
CA ALA A 470 -18.28 3.53 17.58
C ALA A 470 -17.75 4.97 17.52
N ASN A 471 -16.98 5.30 16.48
CA ASN A 471 -16.42 6.63 16.29
C ASN A 471 -17.51 7.71 16.10
N LYS A 472 -18.66 7.36 15.51
CA LYS A 472 -19.81 8.27 15.44
C LYS A 472 -20.41 8.54 16.83
N TYR A 473 -20.54 7.53 17.68
CA TYR A 473 -21.04 7.69 19.04
C TYR A 473 -20.08 8.44 19.95
N VAL A 474 -18.76 8.21 19.82
CA VAL A 474 -17.72 9.00 20.51
C VAL A 474 -17.82 10.48 20.14
N LYS A 475 -17.98 10.81 18.85
CA LYS A 475 -18.18 12.21 18.40
C LYS A 475 -19.41 12.86 19.03
N ASN A 476 -20.45 12.08 19.30
CA ASN A 476 -21.67 12.51 19.96
C ASN A 476 -21.58 12.43 21.50
N LYS A 477 -20.40 12.16 22.07
CA LYS A 477 -20.16 11.96 23.51
C LYS A 477 -21.00 10.85 24.15
N ASN A 478 -21.53 9.93 23.35
CA ASN A 478 -22.25 8.76 23.84
C ASN A 478 -21.28 7.59 23.98
N TYR A 479 -20.52 7.61 25.07
CA TYR A 479 -19.45 6.64 25.31
C TYR A 479 -19.97 5.24 25.62
N GLU A 480 -21.12 5.11 26.28
CA GLU A 480 -21.74 3.80 26.58
C GLU A 480 -22.06 3.01 25.31
N LYS A 481 -22.70 3.63 24.32
CA LYS A 481 -22.94 2.97 23.03
C LYS A 481 -21.65 2.71 22.27
N ALA A 482 -20.68 3.63 22.32
CA ALA A 482 -19.40 3.41 21.67
C ALA A 482 -18.68 2.17 22.22
N ILE A 483 -18.70 1.99 23.55
CA ILE A 483 -18.16 0.82 24.23
C ILE A 483 -18.80 -0.48 23.72
N GLU A 484 -20.13 -0.53 23.55
CA GLU A 484 -20.82 -1.71 23.01
C GLU A 484 -20.25 -2.13 21.64
N TYR A 485 -20.04 -1.16 20.74
CA TYR A 485 -19.44 -1.44 19.44
C TYR A 485 -17.97 -1.86 19.53
N TYR A 486 -17.18 -1.23 20.41
CA TYR A 486 -15.79 -1.64 20.62
C TYR A 486 -15.70 -3.07 21.18
N GLU A 487 -16.51 -3.43 22.16
CA GLU A 487 -16.59 -4.80 22.72
C GLU A 487 -16.95 -5.82 21.63
N ASN A 488 -17.84 -5.47 20.70
CA ASN A 488 -18.17 -6.34 19.57
C ASN A 488 -17.00 -6.52 18.59
N ILE A 489 -16.21 -5.46 18.32
CA ILE A 489 -14.97 -5.57 17.53
C ILE A 489 -13.99 -6.52 18.20
N ILE A 490 -13.81 -6.38 19.51
CA ILE A 490 -12.86 -7.18 20.30
C ILE A 490 -13.26 -8.65 20.32
N LYS A 491 -14.56 -8.94 20.48
CA LYS A 491 -15.11 -10.31 20.37
C LYS A 491 -14.88 -10.94 19.00
N LEU A 492 -14.98 -10.16 17.93
CA LEU A 492 -14.70 -10.63 16.57
C LEU A 492 -13.22 -10.93 16.36
N ASN A 493 -12.35 -10.25 17.11
CA ASN A 493 -10.89 -10.34 17.06
C ASN A 493 -10.36 -10.28 15.61
N PRO A 494 -10.59 -9.16 14.90
CA PRO A 494 -10.06 -8.99 13.55
C PRO A 494 -8.54 -8.87 13.59
N VAL A 495 -7.86 -9.43 12.59
CA VAL A 495 -6.39 -9.37 12.50
C VAL A 495 -5.90 -7.94 12.27
N GLU A 496 -6.65 -7.14 11.52
CA GLU A 496 -6.35 -5.73 11.22
C GLU A 496 -7.61 -5.05 10.67
N LEU A 497 -7.92 -3.86 11.18
CA LEU A 497 -9.04 -3.02 10.80
C LEU A 497 -8.67 -2.00 9.73
N CYS A 498 -7.46 -1.43 9.81
CA CYS A 498 -6.93 -0.44 8.89
C CYS A 498 -5.39 -0.51 8.84
N PRO A 499 -4.78 -0.74 7.67
CA PRO A 499 -3.33 -0.63 7.47
C PRO A 499 -2.71 0.68 7.98
N GLN A 500 -3.47 1.77 7.90
CA GLN A 500 -3.02 3.09 8.33
C GLN A 500 -3.31 3.38 9.82
N MET A 501 -4.18 2.60 10.50
CA MET A 501 -4.76 2.94 11.82
C MET A 501 -5.13 1.74 12.73
N ASP A 502 -4.63 0.53 12.49
CA ASP A 502 -5.06 -0.72 13.17
C ASP A 502 -5.24 -0.68 14.69
N VAL A 503 -4.39 0.11 15.32
CA VAL A 503 -4.25 0.26 16.76
C VAL A 503 -5.37 1.12 17.36
N ALA A 504 -6.19 1.78 16.54
CA ALA A 504 -7.11 2.78 17.05
C ALA A 504 -8.27 2.19 17.88
N HIS A 505 -8.66 0.93 17.68
CA HIS A 505 -9.85 0.39 18.35
C HIS A 505 -9.65 0.10 19.85
N TYR A 506 -8.51 -0.47 20.26
CA TYR A 506 -8.20 -0.67 21.69
C TYR A 506 -7.96 0.65 22.40
N TYR A 507 -7.17 1.54 21.79
CA TYR A 507 -6.99 2.91 22.28
C TYR A 507 -8.34 3.65 22.46
N PHE A 508 -9.21 3.67 21.45
CA PHE A 508 -10.49 4.37 21.56
C PHE A 508 -11.45 3.71 22.54
N ALA A 509 -11.43 2.37 22.66
CA ALA A 509 -12.18 1.66 23.69
C ALA A 509 -11.70 2.07 25.10
N ALA A 510 -10.38 2.12 25.30
CA ALA A 510 -9.79 2.55 26.56
C ALA A 510 -10.19 3.99 26.92
N GLU A 511 -10.17 4.90 25.94
CA GLU A 511 -10.62 6.27 26.14
C GLU A 511 -12.12 6.37 26.46
N ALA A 512 -12.97 5.61 25.77
CA ALA A 512 -14.40 5.58 26.09
C ALA A 512 -14.67 5.05 27.51
N TYR A 513 -13.91 4.03 27.96
CA TYR A 513 -13.97 3.55 29.33
C TYR A 513 -13.42 4.55 30.36
N ARG A 514 -12.37 5.30 30.01
CA ARG A 514 -11.82 6.36 30.87
C ARG A 514 -12.84 7.49 31.06
N GLU A 515 -13.48 7.92 29.98
CA GLU A 515 -14.52 8.98 30.01
C GLU A 515 -15.77 8.56 30.79
N THR A 516 -16.07 7.26 30.87
CA THR A 516 -17.17 6.73 31.69
C THR A 516 -16.76 6.38 33.13
N GLY A 517 -15.51 6.66 33.51
CA GLY A 517 -14.99 6.41 34.86
C GLY A 517 -14.63 4.94 35.14
N ASN A 518 -14.72 4.04 34.16
CA ASN A 518 -14.32 2.65 34.32
C ASN A 518 -12.80 2.48 34.10
N PHE A 519 -12.03 2.97 35.06
CA PHE A 519 -10.57 3.03 34.97
C PHE A 519 -9.88 1.66 34.87
N ASN A 520 -10.45 0.62 35.48
CA ASN A 520 -9.88 -0.73 35.41
C ASN A 520 -9.96 -1.30 33.99
N LYS A 521 -11.11 -1.16 33.32
CA LYS A 521 -11.25 -1.57 31.92
C LYS A 521 -10.41 -0.69 31.00
N ALA A 522 -10.36 0.63 31.22
CA ALA A 522 -9.49 1.52 30.45
C ALA A 522 -8.03 1.07 30.53
N LYS A 523 -7.54 0.77 31.73
CA LYS A 523 -6.20 0.24 31.98
C LYS A 523 -5.97 -1.08 31.23
N GLU A 524 -6.89 -2.04 31.32
CA GLU A 524 -6.82 -3.31 30.60
C GLU A 524 -6.67 -3.11 29.08
N TYR A 525 -7.52 -2.27 28.50
CA TYR A 525 -7.51 -2.00 27.06
C TYR A 525 -6.26 -1.27 26.60
N TYR A 526 -5.71 -0.38 27.42
CA TYR A 526 -4.40 0.21 27.15
C TYR A 526 -3.28 -0.82 27.12
N TYR A 527 -3.26 -1.81 28.01
CA TYR A 527 -2.27 -2.89 27.90
C TYR A 527 -2.51 -3.77 26.67
N ASN A 528 -3.76 -4.04 26.31
CA ASN A 528 -4.06 -4.81 25.09
C ASN A 528 -3.57 -4.09 23.83
N ASP A 529 -3.71 -2.76 23.79
CA ASP A 529 -3.13 -1.93 22.74
C ASP A 529 -1.61 -2.06 22.68
N LEU A 530 -0.93 -1.89 23.82
CA LEU A 530 0.54 -1.98 23.91
C LEU A 530 1.11 -3.38 23.66
N LYS A 531 0.31 -4.46 23.77
CA LYS A 531 0.73 -5.80 23.32
C LYS A 531 0.92 -5.84 21.80
N ILE A 532 0.16 -5.04 21.05
CA ILE A 532 0.20 -4.99 19.58
C ILE A 532 1.12 -3.86 19.10
N ASN A 533 1.09 -2.70 19.76
CA ASN A 533 1.91 -1.54 19.46
C ASN A 533 2.71 -1.05 20.69
N PRO A 534 3.82 -1.73 21.04
CA PRO A 534 4.55 -1.45 22.27
C PRO A 534 5.10 -0.03 22.39
N TYR A 535 5.32 0.62 21.24
CA TYR A 535 6.04 1.89 21.15
C TYR A 535 5.13 3.08 20.75
N CYS A 536 3.82 2.99 20.97
CA CYS A 536 2.91 4.12 20.76
C CYS A 536 3.10 5.17 21.88
N PRO A 537 3.61 6.39 21.61
CA PRO A 537 3.81 7.38 22.67
C PRO A 537 2.48 7.87 23.26
N GLU A 538 1.43 7.99 22.45
CA GLU A 538 0.10 8.42 22.89
C GLU A 538 -0.49 7.45 23.92
N VAL A 539 -0.47 6.16 23.62
CA VAL A 539 -1.00 5.10 24.52
C VAL A 539 -0.18 5.00 25.79
N ASN A 540 1.16 5.05 25.69
CA ASN A 540 2.04 5.05 26.86
C ASN A 540 1.81 6.29 27.75
N ASN A 541 1.57 7.46 27.15
CA ASN A 541 1.23 8.67 27.89
C ASN A 541 -0.11 8.55 28.62
N MET A 542 -1.17 8.11 27.92
CA MET A 542 -2.49 7.97 28.53
C MET A 542 -2.54 6.90 29.62
N LEU A 543 -1.91 5.74 29.38
CA LEU A 543 -1.76 4.71 30.40
C LEU A 543 -0.96 5.22 31.60
N GLY A 544 0.12 5.97 31.38
CA GLY A 544 0.91 6.60 32.43
C GLY A 544 0.08 7.56 33.29
N ALA A 545 -0.68 8.46 32.67
CA ALA A 545 -1.58 9.37 33.37
C ALA A 545 -2.62 8.61 34.21
N LEU A 546 -3.25 7.59 33.64
CA LEU A 546 -4.25 6.76 34.33
C LEU A 546 -3.65 5.99 35.51
N LEU A 547 -2.46 5.41 35.35
CA LEU A 547 -1.75 4.72 36.43
C LEU A 547 -1.41 5.68 37.57
N GLY A 548 -1.04 6.93 37.25
CA GLY A 548 -0.83 7.99 38.22
C GLY A 548 -2.08 8.28 39.05
N GLN A 549 -3.24 8.40 38.38
CA GLN A 549 -4.54 8.60 39.04
C GLN A 549 -4.94 7.41 39.93
N LEU A 550 -4.57 6.19 39.54
CA LEU A 550 -4.80 4.97 40.31
C LEU A 550 -3.76 4.73 41.42
N GLY A 551 -2.80 5.65 41.62
CA GLY A 551 -1.77 5.56 42.66
C GLY A 551 -0.59 4.63 42.32
N ASN A 552 -0.55 4.04 41.13
CA ASN A 552 0.58 3.21 40.67
C ASN A 552 1.66 4.09 40.01
N ILE A 553 2.26 4.95 40.84
CA ILE A 553 3.15 6.04 40.38
C ILE A 553 4.43 5.51 39.71
N ASP A 554 5.04 4.44 40.22
CA ASP A 554 6.29 3.93 39.66
C ASP A 554 6.12 3.34 38.26
N GLU A 555 5.00 2.66 38.01
CA GLU A 555 4.69 2.18 36.67
C GLU A 555 4.30 3.33 35.73
N ALA A 556 3.56 4.33 36.24
CA ALA A 556 3.24 5.54 35.50
C ALA A 556 4.51 6.22 34.97
N ILE A 557 5.51 6.41 35.83
CA ILE A 557 6.82 6.99 35.47
C ILE A 557 7.45 6.21 34.31
N LYS A 558 7.53 4.88 34.39
CA LYS A 558 8.12 4.04 33.32
C LYS A 558 7.40 4.23 31.97
N LYS A 559 6.07 4.29 31.96
CA LYS A 559 5.29 4.50 30.73
C LYS A 559 5.51 5.88 30.15
N LEU A 560 5.54 6.91 31.00
CA LEU A 560 5.76 8.29 30.59
C LEU A 560 7.18 8.52 30.08
N GLU A 561 8.19 7.92 30.71
CA GLU A 561 9.58 7.94 30.23
C GLU A 561 9.72 7.30 28.85
N LEU A 562 9.03 6.18 28.59
CA LEU A 562 9.00 5.57 27.26
C LEU A 562 8.31 6.48 26.23
N ALA A 563 7.19 7.11 26.58
CA ALA A 563 6.51 8.05 25.69
C ALA A 563 7.42 9.25 25.32
N ILE A 564 8.16 9.79 26.30
CA ILE A 564 9.16 10.86 26.08
C ILE A 564 10.33 10.36 25.25
N TYR A 565 10.83 9.14 25.50
CA TYR A 565 11.92 8.59 24.70
C TYR A 565 11.51 8.47 23.23
N VAL A 566 10.32 7.93 22.95
CA VAL A 566 9.83 7.76 21.58
C VAL A 566 9.51 9.09 20.90
N ALA A 567 8.93 10.03 21.64
CA ALA A 567 8.58 11.37 21.16
C ALA A 567 9.17 12.45 22.10
N PRO A 568 10.45 12.86 21.90
CA PRO A 568 11.16 13.78 22.81
C PRO A 568 10.54 15.18 22.95
N HIS A 569 9.69 15.57 22.01
CA HIS A 569 8.97 16.85 21.98
C HIS A 569 7.51 16.72 22.46
N TYR A 570 7.10 15.58 23.02
CA TYR A 570 5.70 15.34 23.40
C TYR A 570 5.36 15.97 24.75
N GLU A 571 4.96 17.25 24.74
CA GLU A 571 4.68 18.07 25.93
C GLU A 571 3.77 17.39 26.96
N ALA A 572 2.68 16.75 26.53
CA ALA A 572 1.74 16.08 27.41
C ALA A 572 2.40 15.01 28.29
N ALA A 573 3.37 14.26 27.74
CA ALA A 573 4.11 13.24 28.50
C ALA A 573 5.04 13.87 29.55
N TYR A 574 5.65 15.02 29.28
CA TYR A 574 6.45 15.75 30.26
C TYR A 574 5.60 16.30 31.41
N ILE A 575 4.41 16.85 31.11
CA ILE A 575 3.47 17.34 32.13
C ILE A 575 3.08 16.20 33.07
N ASN A 576 2.66 15.06 32.50
CA ASN A 576 2.25 13.90 33.27
C ASN A 576 3.42 13.31 34.08
N LEU A 577 4.64 13.27 33.53
CA LEU A 577 5.82 12.78 34.24
C LEU A 577 6.21 13.70 35.40
N ALA A 578 6.22 15.01 35.17
CA ALA A 578 6.46 16.00 36.22
C ALA A 578 5.41 15.91 37.33
N THR A 579 4.13 15.70 36.97
CA THR A 579 3.05 15.49 37.94
C THR A 579 3.25 14.21 38.74
N ALA A 580 3.64 13.11 38.11
CA ALA A 580 3.91 11.85 38.78
C ALA A 580 5.06 11.97 39.81
N TYR A 581 6.16 12.64 39.43
CA TYR A 581 7.26 12.91 40.38
C TYR A 581 6.87 13.90 41.49
N PHE A 582 6.00 14.87 41.19
CA PHE A 582 5.47 15.80 42.19
C PHE A 582 4.64 15.07 43.24
N VAL A 583 3.74 14.16 42.83
CA VAL A 583 2.97 13.30 43.74
C VAL A 583 3.89 12.40 44.57
N LYS A 584 4.99 11.92 43.99
CA LYS A 584 6.04 11.14 44.69
C LYS A 584 6.90 12.01 45.64
N LYS A 585 6.71 13.34 45.65
CA LYS A 585 7.53 14.33 46.37
C LYS A 585 9.02 14.33 45.98
N ASP A 586 9.33 13.86 44.76
CA ASP A 586 10.69 13.90 44.21
C ASP A 586 10.87 15.18 43.36
N TYR A 587 10.95 16.31 44.06
CA TYR A 587 11.04 17.63 43.43
C TYR A 587 12.31 17.84 42.59
N ASN A 588 13.37 17.07 42.86
CA ASN A 588 14.60 17.11 42.06
C ASN A 588 14.34 16.54 40.67
N GLN A 589 13.65 15.41 40.59
CA GLN A 589 13.26 14.83 39.31
C GLN A 589 12.25 15.70 38.57
N VAL A 590 11.31 16.35 39.27
CA VAL A 590 10.41 17.33 38.63
C VAL A 590 11.20 18.42 37.92
N LYS A 591 12.16 19.07 38.61
CA LYS A 591 13.03 20.10 38.00
C LYS A 591 13.81 19.55 36.81
N ARG A 592 14.35 18.35 36.90
CA ARG A 592 15.11 17.71 35.82
C ARG A 592 14.25 17.48 34.58
N VAL A 593 13.03 16.95 34.76
CA VAL A 593 12.09 16.69 33.66
C VAL A 593 11.69 18.00 32.97
N ILE A 594 11.36 19.03 33.76
CA ILE A 594 11.01 20.34 33.23
C ILE A 594 12.17 20.99 32.48
N ASN A 595 13.37 20.99 33.07
CA ASN A 595 14.55 21.57 32.42
C ASN A 595 14.87 20.85 31.10
N LYS A 596 14.77 19.52 31.06
CA LYS A 596 14.92 18.75 29.82
C LYS A 596 13.91 19.17 28.75
N TYR A 597 12.65 19.40 29.12
CA TYR A 597 11.65 19.91 28.18
C TYR A 597 12.02 21.31 27.66
N ILE A 598 12.42 22.21 28.56
CA ILE A 598 12.79 23.59 28.21
C ILE A 598 14.01 23.63 27.28
N GLU A 599 15.00 22.79 27.52
CA GLU A 599 16.18 22.64 26.65
C GLU A 599 15.81 22.21 25.22
N LEU A 600 14.78 21.38 25.07
CA LEU A 600 14.34 20.82 23.78
C LEU A 600 13.31 21.68 23.05
N ASN A 601 12.41 22.34 23.78
CA ASN A 601 11.20 22.97 23.23
C ASN A 601 11.06 24.46 23.57
N GLY A 602 11.89 24.99 24.47
CA GLY A 602 11.74 26.32 25.05
C GLY A 602 10.82 26.35 26.28
N GLU A 603 10.87 27.47 27.00
CA GLU A 603 10.08 27.66 28.23
C GLU A 603 8.61 27.96 27.93
N THR A 604 7.70 27.26 28.60
CA THR A 604 6.26 27.55 28.58
C THR A 604 5.78 28.07 29.93
N LYS A 605 4.69 28.86 29.93
CA LYS A 605 4.11 29.40 31.17
C LYS A 605 3.76 28.29 32.17
N LEU A 606 3.20 27.19 31.68
CA LEU A 606 2.85 26.04 32.52
C LEU A 606 4.05 25.48 33.29
N PHE A 607 5.16 25.21 32.60
CA PHE A 607 6.36 24.68 33.25
C PHE A 607 7.03 25.67 34.20
N LYS A 608 6.96 26.97 33.89
CA LYS A 608 7.41 28.03 34.80
C LYS A 608 6.58 28.08 36.08
N ASP A 609 5.26 27.95 35.96
CA ASP A 609 4.34 27.92 37.10
C ASP A 609 4.60 26.67 37.97
N MET A 610 4.80 25.50 37.36
CA MET A 610 5.20 24.28 38.08
C MET A 610 6.54 24.44 38.83
N LEU A 611 7.55 25.06 38.22
CA LEU A 611 8.82 25.33 38.89
C LEU A 611 8.68 26.29 40.08
N ASN A 612 7.79 27.28 39.99
CA ASN A 612 7.52 28.21 41.08
C ASN A 612 6.78 27.54 42.24
N GLN A 613 5.84 26.64 41.96
CA GLN A 613 5.13 25.87 42.97
C GLN A 613 6.10 25.04 43.83
N ILE A 614 7.08 24.38 43.21
CA ILE A 614 8.12 23.60 43.91
C ILE A 614 8.99 24.47 44.82
N LYS A 615 9.29 25.72 44.42
CA LYS A 615 10.05 26.65 45.27
C LYS A 615 9.28 27.05 46.53
N GLY A 616 7.95 26.96 46.50
CA GLY A 616 7.08 27.19 47.66
C GLY A 616 7.04 26.03 48.66
N GLU A 617 7.15 24.79 48.19
CA GLU A 617 7.11 23.58 49.06
C GLU A 617 8.46 23.22 49.69
N ASN A 618 9.57 23.79 49.19
CA ASN A 618 10.90 23.67 49.79
C ASN A 618 11.20 24.73 50.88
N LYS A 619 10.21 25.55 51.24
CA LYS A 619 10.24 26.45 52.40
C LYS A 619 9.35 25.87 53.49
#